data_AF-A0A8I0KQA7-F1
#
_entry.id   AF-A0A8I0KQA7-F1
#
_cell.length_a   1.000
_cell.length_b   1.000
_cell.length_c   1.000
_cell.angle_alpha   90.00
_cell.angle_beta   90.00
_cell.angle_gamma   90.00
#
_symmetry.space_group_name_H-M   'P 1'
#
loop_
_entity.id
_entity.type
_entity.pdbx_description
1 polymer ?
#
loop_
_entity_poly.entity_id
_entity_poly.type
_entity_poly.pdbx_seq_one_letter_code
_entity_poly.pdbx_strand_id
1 'polypeptide(L)'
;MGGEAGQVSKAGIAGQAGGAGQAGEAVAATPVTQASRKLTIRVPESLLTRARQAYLRHGAPRGVSWSVWVCEAVSAQVGRIEDDLNGGQAFAAEPVRLPRGRLPGQG
;
A
#
# COMPACT_ATOMS: atom_id res chain seq x y z
N MET A 1 -27.35 -23.21 -61.45
CA MET A 1 -27.02 -21.78 -61.62
C MET A 1 -27.08 -21.17 -60.24
N GLY A 2 -26.02 -21.10 -59.44
CA GLY A 2 -24.73 -20.41 -59.65
C GLY A 2 -24.68 -19.28 -58.60
N GLY A 3 -23.63 -18.98 -57.84
CA GLY A 3 -22.26 -19.44 -57.73
C GLY A 3 -21.66 -18.98 -56.38
N GLU A 4 -20.39 -19.32 -56.17
CA GLU A 4 -19.62 -19.31 -54.92
C GLU A 4 -19.01 -17.95 -54.50
N ALA A 5 -18.48 -17.95 -53.26
CA ALA A 5 -17.39 -17.12 -52.71
C ALA A 5 -17.69 -15.63 -52.41
N GLY A 6 -17.13 -14.99 -51.38
CA GLY A 6 -16.02 -15.40 -50.53
C GLY A 6 -16.00 -14.61 -49.22
N GLN A 7 -15.61 -15.33 -48.19
CA GLN A 7 -15.17 -14.86 -46.89
C GLN A 7 -13.91 -14.01 -47.07
N VAL A 8 -13.92 -12.77 -46.59
CA VAL A 8 -12.69 -11.96 -46.46
C VAL A 8 -12.53 -11.50 -45.01
N SER A 9 -11.77 -12.32 -44.31
CA SER A 9 -10.77 -12.02 -43.27
C SER A 9 -10.64 -10.56 -42.81
N LYS A 10 -11.14 -10.26 -41.61
CA LYS A 10 -10.55 -9.21 -40.77
C LYS A 10 -9.39 -9.82 -39.99
N ALA A 11 -8.18 -9.61 -40.48
CA ALA A 11 -6.94 -9.82 -39.75
C ALA A 11 -6.69 -8.64 -38.80
N GLY A 12 -6.24 -8.92 -37.57
CA GLY A 12 -5.79 -7.90 -36.62
C GLY A 12 -5.98 -8.28 -35.16
N ILE A 13 -5.44 -9.42 -34.72
CA ILE A 13 -5.22 -9.74 -33.31
C ILE A 13 -3.91 -9.10 -32.83
N ALA A 14 -3.97 -8.28 -31.77
CA ALA A 14 -2.85 -8.06 -30.84
C ALA A 14 -3.36 -7.41 -29.53
N GLY A 15 -3.15 -8.13 -28.41
CA GLY A 15 -3.03 -7.69 -27.01
C GLY A 15 -4.05 -6.68 -26.46
N GLN A 16 -4.79 -6.94 -25.37
CA GLN A 16 -4.22 -7.30 -24.08
C GLN A 16 -5.34 -7.79 -23.16
N ALA A 17 -5.24 -9.06 -22.74
CA ALA A 17 -6.04 -9.60 -21.65
C ALA A 17 -5.52 -9.01 -20.33
N GLY A 18 -6.41 -8.40 -19.55
CA GLY A 18 -6.07 -7.80 -18.27
C GLY A 18 -7.30 -7.63 -17.37
N GLY A 19 -7.75 -8.74 -16.78
CA GLY A 19 -8.37 -8.77 -15.45
C GLY A 19 -9.76 -8.18 -15.31
N ALA A 20 -10.76 -9.06 -15.38
CA ALA A 20 -12.06 -8.84 -14.75
C ALA A 20 -11.91 -8.58 -13.24
N GLY A 21 -12.68 -7.61 -12.74
CA GLY A 21 -12.76 -7.26 -11.33
C GLY A 21 -13.84 -6.22 -11.08
N GLN A 22 -15.06 -6.50 -11.53
CA GLN A 22 -16.26 -5.78 -11.12
C GLN A 22 -16.65 -6.28 -9.72
N ALA A 23 -16.55 -5.44 -8.70
CA ALA A 23 -17.14 -5.72 -7.39
C ALA A 23 -17.51 -4.42 -6.66
N GLY A 24 -18.80 -4.27 -6.40
CA GLY A 24 -19.33 -3.61 -5.20
C GLY A 24 -19.38 -2.08 -5.18
N GLU A 25 -20.54 -1.54 -5.50
CA GLU A 25 -20.98 -0.26 -4.94
C GLU A 25 -21.14 -0.43 -3.42
N ALA A 26 -20.34 0.28 -2.64
CA ALA A 26 -20.51 0.41 -1.19
C ALA A 26 -20.54 1.91 -0.86
N VAL A 27 -21.65 2.30 -0.24
CA VAL A 27 -21.99 3.63 0.28
C VAL A 27 -20.74 4.41 0.69
N ALA A 28 -20.48 5.52 0.00
CA ALA A 28 -19.43 6.46 0.36
C ALA A 28 -19.77 7.11 1.70
N ALA A 29 -19.37 6.47 2.80
CA ALA A 29 -19.15 7.18 4.05
C ALA A 29 -18.10 8.25 3.74
N THR A 30 -18.48 9.52 3.85
CA THR A 30 -17.60 10.67 3.64
C THR A 30 -16.33 10.45 4.45
N PRO A 31 -15.16 10.19 3.82
CA PRO A 31 -13.96 10.02 4.59
C PRO A 31 -13.67 11.36 5.24
N VAL A 32 -13.57 11.38 6.57
CA VAL A 32 -12.81 12.42 7.26
C VAL A 32 -11.41 12.31 6.67
N THR A 33 -11.11 13.12 5.65
CA THR A 33 -9.81 13.10 4.99
C THR A 33 -8.81 13.70 5.95
N GLN A 34 -8.33 12.91 6.91
CA GLN A 34 -7.07 13.20 7.57
C GLN A 34 -6.04 13.35 6.46
N ALA A 35 -5.47 14.54 6.35
CA ALA A 35 -4.52 14.86 5.30
C ALA A 35 -3.33 13.90 5.38
N SER A 36 -3.22 12.98 4.43
CA SER A 36 -2.09 12.06 4.35
C SER A 36 -0.83 12.81 3.93
N ARG A 37 0.32 12.46 4.52
CA ARG A 37 1.63 13.01 4.17
C ARG A 37 2.54 11.90 3.64
N LYS A 38 3.33 12.20 2.61
CA LYS A 38 4.33 11.27 2.07
C LYS A 38 5.50 11.16 3.05
N LEU A 39 5.82 9.92 3.44
CA LEU A 39 7.02 9.58 4.22
C LEU A 39 7.95 8.74 3.34
N THR A 40 9.22 9.14 3.25
CA THR A 40 10.28 8.37 2.60
C THR A 40 11.39 8.11 3.62
N ILE A 41 11.73 6.83 3.82
CA ILE A 41 12.78 6.40 4.76
C ILE A 41 13.75 5.45 4.07
N ARG A 42 14.99 5.39 4.56
CA ARG A 42 15.93 4.34 4.15
C ARG A 42 15.76 3.13 5.07
N VAL A 43 15.63 1.96 4.46
CA VAL A 43 15.46 0.69 5.15
C VAL A 43 16.52 -0.28 4.62
N PRO A 44 17.21 -1.06 5.46
CA PRO A 44 18.10 -2.11 4.99
C PRO A 44 17.38 -3.06 4.02
N GLU A 45 18.03 -3.42 2.92
CA GLU A 45 17.43 -4.22 1.85
C GLU A 45 16.89 -5.57 2.34
N SER A 46 17.63 -6.22 3.24
CA SER A 46 17.21 -7.49 3.85
C SER A 46 15.92 -7.34 4.66
N LEU A 47 15.75 -6.23 5.37
CA LEU A 47 14.52 -5.94 6.11
C LEU A 47 13.36 -5.64 5.17
N LEU A 48 13.57 -4.83 4.13
CA LEU A 48 12.54 -4.51 3.14
C LEU A 48 12.03 -5.78 2.43
N THR A 49 12.95 -6.69 2.08
CA THR A 49 12.59 -7.97 1.44
C THR A 49 11.74 -8.83 2.36
N ARG A 50 12.12 -8.98 3.64
CA ARG A 50 11.33 -9.71 4.63
C ARG A 50 9.97 -9.05 4.88
N ALA A 51 9.91 -7.72 4.94
CA ALA A 51 8.67 -6.99 5.14
C ALA A 51 7.68 -7.21 3.97
N ARG A 52 8.16 -7.15 2.73
CA ARG A 52 7.35 -7.47 1.53
C ARG A 52 6.80 -8.89 1.58
N GLN A 53 7.64 -9.86 1.95
CA GLN A 53 7.25 -11.25 2.11
C GLN A 53 6.20 -11.44 3.22
N ALA A 54 6.34 -10.74 4.36
CA ALA A 54 5.36 -10.77 5.43
C ALA A 54 4.01 -10.17 4.98
N TYR A 55 4.03 -9.03 4.30
CA TYR A 55 2.82 -8.44 3.74
C TYR A 55 2.12 -9.35 2.75
N LEU A 56 2.85 -9.97 1.80
CA LEU A 56 2.23 -10.88 0.82
C LEU A 56 1.55 -12.09 1.50
N ARG A 57 2.10 -12.58 2.61
CA ARG A 57 1.53 -13.73 3.34
C ARG A 57 0.42 -13.36 4.32
N HIS A 58 0.46 -12.17 4.91
CA HIS A 58 -0.43 -11.79 6.02
C HIS A 58 -1.32 -10.59 5.68
N GLY A 59 -0.76 -9.53 5.10
CA GLY A 59 -1.47 -8.31 4.77
C GLY A 59 -2.34 -8.46 3.53
N ALA A 60 -1.73 -8.78 2.38
CA ALA A 60 -2.43 -8.83 1.09
C ALA A 60 -3.68 -9.74 1.09
N PRO A 61 -3.70 -10.94 1.72
CA PRO A 61 -4.89 -11.78 1.78
C PRO A 61 -6.07 -11.16 2.54
N ARG A 62 -5.82 -10.14 3.37
CA ARG A 62 -6.86 -9.40 4.11
C ARG A 62 -7.39 -8.18 3.34
N GLY A 63 -6.94 -7.98 2.10
CA GLY A 63 -7.32 -6.83 1.28
C GLY A 63 -6.73 -5.49 1.74
N VAL A 64 -5.81 -5.48 2.72
CA VAL A 64 -5.13 -4.25 3.14
C VAL A 64 -4.03 -3.89 2.14
N SER A 65 -3.90 -2.61 1.83
CA SER A 65 -2.82 -2.13 0.96
C SER A 65 -1.48 -2.11 1.72
N TRP A 66 -0.37 -2.11 0.98
CA TRP A 66 0.97 -2.03 1.57
C TRP A 66 1.13 -0.77 2.45
N SER A 67 0.61 0.37 2.00
CA SER A 67 0.69 1.62 2.78
C SER A 67 -0.11 1.53 4.07
N VAL A 68 -1.33 0.99 4.03
CA VAL A 68 -2.16 0.79 5.23
C VAL A 68 -1.46 -0.17 6.20
N TRP A 69 -0.95 -1.30 5.70
CA TRP A 69 -0.24 -2.28 6.52
C TRP A 69 1.01 -1.70 7.21
N VAL A 70 1.77 -0.84 6.52
CA VAL A 70 2.91 -0.12 7.13
C VAL A 70 2.43 0.94 8.13
N CYS A 71 1.36 1.67 7.83
CA CYS A 71 0.77 2.63 8.77
C CYS A 71 0.29 1.94 10.05
N GLU A 72 -0.37 0.80 9.97
CA GLU A 72 -0.77 -0.01 11.13
C GLU A 72 0.42 -0.42 11.99
N ALA A 73 1.53 -0.85 11.36
CA ALA A 73 2.74 -1.19 12.09
C ALA A 73 3.36 0.03 12.82
N VAL A 74 3.31 1.21 12.19
CA VAL A 74 3.74 2.48 12.83
C VAL A 74 2.80 2.84 13.97
N SER A 75 1.49 2.80 13.76
CA SER A 75 0.48 3.10 14.79
C SER A 75 0.59 2.17 15.99
N ALA A 76 0.79 0.86 15.76
CA ALA A 76 0.99 -0.10 16.84
C ALA A 76 2.24 0.21 17.66
N GLN A 77 3.33 0.64 17.02
CA GLN A 77 4.55 1.00 17.72
C GLN A 77 4.42 2.33 18.48
N VAL A 78 3.73 3.32 17.92
CA VAL A 78 3.44 4.58 18.60
C VAL A 78 2.57 4.33 19.83
N GLY A 79 1.49 3.56 19.71
CA GLY A 79 0.61 3.24 20.82
C GLY A 79 1.34 2.57 21.99
N ARG A 80 2.24 1.62 21.71
CA ARG A 80 3.10 1.01 22.76
C ARG A 80 3.94 2.05 23.50
N ILE A 81 4.53 3.00 22.77
CA ILE A 81 5.37 4.04 23.37
C ILE A 81 4.52 5.05 24.16
N GLU A 82 3.30 5.35 23.70
CA GLU A 82 2.34 6.19 24.42
C GLU A 82 1.86 5.51 25.71
N ASP A 83 1.63 4.20 25.69
CA ASP A 83 1.36 3.39 26.88
C ASP A 83 2.53 3.46 27.87
N ASP A 84 3.75 3.23 27.38
CA ASP A 84 4.96 3.16 28.21
C ASP A 84 5.38 4.52 28.79
N LEU A 85 5.28 5.60 28.01
CA LEU A 85 5.88 6.90 28.35
C LEU A 85 4.86 8.01 28.65
N ASN A 86 3.60 7.82 28.26
CA ASN A 86 2.56 8.85 28.39
C ASN A 86 1.27 8.32 29.03
N GLY A 87 1.35 7.19 29.74
CA GLY A 87 0.20 6.61 30.48
C GLY A 87 -0.98 6.24 29.58
N GLY A 88 -0.69 5.84 28.34
CA GLY A 88 -1.70 5.50 27.34
C GLY A 88 -2.41 6.70 26.71
N GLN A 89 -1.95 7.92 27.00
CA GLN A 89 -2.43 9.13 26.33
C GLN A 89 -1.63 9.37 25.05
N ALA A 90 -2.30 9.85 24.00
CA ALA A 90 -1.64 10.20 22.76
C ALA A 90 -0.62 11.35 22.94
N PHE A 91 0.49 11.32 22.21
CA PHE A 91 1.42 12.46 22.19
C PHE A 91 0.78 13.68 21.52
N ALA A 92 1.17 14.89 21.96
CA ALA A 92 0.71 16.12 21.34
C ALA A 92 1.12 16.20 19.86
N ALA A 93 0.17 16.57 18.99
CA ALA A 93 0.35 16.63 17.53
C ALA A 93 1.13 17.89 17.06
N GLU A 94 2.08 18.36 17.85
CA GLU A 94 2.84 19.57 17.57
C GLU A 94 3.97 19.30 16.56
N PRO A 95 4.34 20.28 15.72
CA PRO A 95 5.46 20.11 14.79
C PRO A 95 6.79 19.90 15.53
N VAL A 96 7.32 18.68 15.47
CA VAL A 96 8.63 18.33 16.05
C VAL A 96 9.70 18.25 14.96
N ARG A 97 10.91 18.76 15.26
CA ARG A 97 12.09 18.54 14.41
C ARG A 97 12.81 17.27 14.83
N LEU A 98 12.79 16.26 13.97
CA LEU A 98 13.59 15.05 14.17
C LEU A 98 15.09 15.37 14.06
N PRO A 99 15.93 14.92 15.01
CA PRO A 99 17.38 15.00 14.87
C PRO A 99 17.85 14.31 13.59
N ARG A 100 18.81 14.92 12.88
CA ARG A 100 19.45 14.29 11.73
C ARG A 100 20.38 13.17 12.22
N GLY A 101 19.89 11.94 12.26
CA GLY A 101 20.71 10.77 12.57
C GLY A 101 21.75 10.50 11.48
N ARG A 102 22.83 9.78 11.83
CA ARG A 102 23.70 9.18 10.81
C ARG A 102 22.94 8.06 10.10
N LEU A 103 23.13 7.98 8.79
CA LEU A 103 22.65 6.86 8.00
C LEU A 103 23.37 5.57 8.46
N PRO A 104 22.66 4.44 8.60
CA PRO A 104 23.32 3.16 8.84
C PRO A 104 24.32 2.88 7.71
N GLY A 105 25.56 2.54 8.07
CA GLY A 105 26.68 2.33 7.14
C GLY A 105 27.67 3.50 7.01
N GLN A 106 27.58 4.54 7.85
CA GLN A 106 28.58 5.62 7.96
C GLN A 106 29.40 5.53 9.26
N GLY A 107 29.99 4.35 9.49
CA GLY A 107 30.90 4.05 10.60
C GLY A 107 31.96 3.05 10.15
#